data_AF-A0A948W280-F1
#
_entry.id   AF-A0A948W280-F1
#
_cell.length_a   1.000
_cell.length_b   1.000
_cell.length_c   1.000
_cell.angle_alpha   90.00
_cell.angle_beta   90.00
_cell.angle_gamma   90.00
#
_symmetry.space_group_name_H-M   'P 1'
#
loop_
_entity.id
_entity.type
_entity.pdbx_description
1 polymer ?
#
loop_
_entity_poly.entity_id
_entity_poly.type
_entity_poly.pdbx_seq_one_letter_code
_entity_poly.pdbx_strand_id
1 'polypeptide(L)' 'MPRDRDRALEVKERNIGDAVAHNARVVAYLCPLCVLNLRKVSSAAGLDNYHIIELVERTLPAE' A
#
# COMPACT_ATOMS: atom_id res chain seq x y z
N MET A 1 9.74 18.46 10.08
CA MET A 1 9.00 19.75 10.10
C MET A 1 7.51 19.44 10.06
N PRO A 2 6.68 20.11 10.86
CA PRO A 2 5.20 19.99 10.81
C PRO A 2 4.57 20.36 9.45
N ARG A 3 5.35 20.98 8.54
CA ARG A 3 4.89 21.62 7.30
C ARG A 3 4.41 20.69 6.18
N ASP A 4 4.71 19.40 6.22
CA ASP A 4 4.32 18.47 5.13
C ASP A 4 3.32 17.40 5.56
N ARG A 5 2.72 17.51 6.75
CA ARG A 5 1.76 16.51 7.22
C ARG A 5 0.53 16.44 6.34
N ASP A 6 -0.02 17.59 5.95
CA ASP A 6 -1.24 17.65 5.13
C ASP A 6 -0.98 17.15 3.72
N ARG A 7 0.14 17.56 3.12
CA ARG A 7 0.61 17.01 1.85
C ARG A 7 0.84 15.51 1.91
N ALA A 8 1.41 15.01 3.01
CA ALA A 8 1.59 13.57 3.20
C ALA A 8 0.24 12.84 3.31
N LEU A 9 -0.79 13.44 3.91
CA LEU A 9 -2.14 12.87 3.95
C LEU A 9 -2.78 12.83 2.56
N GLU A 10 -2.75 13.95 1.82
CA GLU A 10 -3.28 14.02 0.45
C GLU A 10 -2.65 12.97 -0.46
N VAL A 11 -1.33 12.79 -0.39
CA VAL A 11 -0.63 11.78 -1.20
C VAL A 11 -1.08 10.36 -0.85
N LYS A 12 -1.33 10.07 0.44
CA LYS A 12 -1.83 8.76 0.85
C LYS A 12 -3.22 8.51 0.32
N GLU A 13 -4.13 9.48 0.48
CA GLU A 13 -5.51 9.37 0.03
C GLU A 13 -5.57 9.19 -1.48
N ARG A 14 -4.80 9.98 -2.24
CA ARG A 14 -4.73 9.83 -3.70
C ARG A 14 -4.25 8.45 -4.12
N ASN A 15 -3.17 7.94 -3.51
CA ASN A 15 -2.61 6.64 -3.90
C ASN A 15 -3.56 5.47 -3.61
N ILE A 16 -4.30 5.51 -2.49
CA ILE A 16 -5.28 4.48 -2.17
C ILE A 16 -6.56 4.65 -2.99
N GLY A 17 -7.02 5.89 -3.17
CA GLY A 17 -8.20 6.20 -3.97
C GLY A 17 -8.08 5.76 -5.42
N ASP A 18 -6.90 5.95 -6.02
CA ASP A 18 -6.59 5.47 -7.37
C ASP A 18 -6.68 3.94 -7.46
N ALA A 19 -6.08 3.23 -6.51
CA ALA A 19 -6.16 1.76 -6.46
C ALA A 19 -7.61 1.27 -6.36
N VAL A 20 -8.44 1.90 -5.51
CA VAL A 20 -9.87 1.57 -5.37
C VAL A 20 -10.64 1.88 -6.65
N ALA A 21 -10.42 3.06 -7.26
CA ALA A 21 -11.10 3.47 -8.48
C ALA A 21 -10.83 2.51 -9.66
N HIS A 22 -9.67 1.85 -9.66
CA HIS A 22 -9.29 0.85 -10.64
C HIS A 22 -9.60 -0.59 -10.23
N ASN A 23 -10.41 -0.81 -9.19
CA ASN A 23 -10.80 -2.13 -8.68
C ASN A 23 -9.59 -3.02 -8.33
N ALA A 24 -8.50 -2.42 -7.85
CA ALA A 24 -7.38 -3.18 -7.34
C ALA A 24 -7.85 -4.05 -6.17
N ARG A 25 -7.34 -5.29 -6.11
CA ARG A 25 -7.52 -6.18 -4.95
C ARG A 25 -6.38 -6.04 -3.94
N VAL A 26 -5.21 -5.67 -4.44
CA VAL A 26 -3.93 -5.74 -3.72
C VAL A 26 -3.15 -4.47 -3.96
N VAL A 27 -2.49 -3.95 -2.91
CA VAL A 27 -1.43 -2.96 -3.03
C VAL A 27 -0.08 -3.63 -2.71
N ALA A 28 0.82 -3.59 -3.68
CA ALA A 28 2.20 -4.06 -3.52
C ALA A 28 3.14 -2.89 -3.24
N TYR A 29 4.00 -3.03 -2.23
CA TYR A 29 4.93 -1.99 -1.79
C TYR A 29 6.37 -2.35 -2.13
N LEU A 30 7.12 -1.38 -2.66
CA LEU A 30 8.57 -1.49 -2.86
C LEU A 30 9.38 -0.98 -1.65
N CYS A 31 8.74 -0.28 -0.72
CA CYS A 31 9.40 0.39 0.39
C CYS A 31 8.78 -0.05 1.73
N PRO A 32 9.58 -0.53 2.69
CA PRO A 32 9.09 -0.91 4.02
C PRO A 32 8.39 0.24 4.77
N LEU A 33 8.85 1.48 4.59
CA LEU A 33 8.18 2.64 5.18
C LEU A 33 6.79 2.87 4.57
N CYS A 34 6.60 2.60 3.28
CA CYS A 34 5.28 2.67 2.65
C CYS A 34 4.33 1.62 3.23
N VAL A 35 4.81 0.40 3.48
CA VAL A 35 4.02 -0.64 4.16
C VAL A 35 3.54 -0.12 5.51
N LEU A 36 4.44 0.38 6.35
CA LEU A 36 4.09 0.88 7.68
C LEU A 36 3.10 2.06 7.64
N ASN A 37 3.25 2.94 6.64
CA ASN A 37 2.53 4.20 6.55
C ASN A 37 1.17 4.09 5.85
N LEU A 38 1.02 3.14 4.93
CA LEU A 38 -0.17 2.98 4.08
C LEU A 38 -1.01 1.76 4.42
N ARG A 39 -0.45 0.68 4.99
CA ARG A 39 -1.19 -0.58 5.20
C ARG A 39 -2.52 -0.40 5.90
N LYS A 40 -2.58 0.46 6.93
CA LYS A 40 -3.82 0.68 7.70
C LYS A 40 -4.92 1.31 6.85
N VAL A 41 -4.57 2.31 6.05
CA VAL A 41 -5.52 3.03 5.18
C VAL A 41 -5.95 2.14 4.02
N SER A 42 -4.98 1.42 3.44
CA SER A 42 -5.21 0.42 2.39
C SER A 42 -6.14 -0.71 2.86
N SER A 43 -5.90 -1.31 4.03
CA SER A 43 -6.79 -2.33 4.61
C SER A 43 -8.18 -1.78 4.92
N ALA A 44 -8.28 -0.53 5.40
CA ALA A 44 -9.58 0.11 5.63
C ALA A 44 -10.38 0.33 4.34
N ALA A 45 -9.70 0.45 3.20
CA ALA A 45 -10.29 0.50 1.87
C ALA A 45 -10.58 -0.90 1.27
N GLY A 46 -10.39 -1.98 2.04
CA GLY A 46 -10.64 -3.35 1.59
C GLY A 46 -9.56 -3.95 0.71
N LEU A 47 -8.36 -3.35 0.66
CA LEU A 47 -7.23 -3.83 -0.14
C LEU A 47 -6.32 -4.74 0.67
N ASP A 48 -5.86 -5.82 0.05
CA ASP A 48 -4.79 -6.67 0.58
C ASP A 48 -3.42 -5.98 0.44
N ASN A 49 -2.48 -6.28 1.33
CA ASN A 49 -1.24 -5.52 1.47
C ASN A 49 -0.04 -6.46 1.46
N TYR A 50 0.88 -6.28 0.50
CA TYR A 50 2.10 -7.07 0.43
C TYR A 50 3.32 -6.20 0.18
N HIS A 51 4.43 -6.47 0.87
CA HIS A 51 5.72 -6.03 0.36
C HIS A 51 6.05 -6.85 -0.90
N ILE A 52 6.76 -6.29 -1.87
CA ILE A 52 7.08 -6.98 -3.12
C ILE A 52 7.81 -8.31 -2.89
N ILE A 53 8.67 -8.38 -1.87
CA ILE A 53 9.36 -9.61 -1.48
C ILE A 53 8.35 -10.68 -1.07
N GLU A 54 7.40 -10.37 -0.19
CA GLU A 54 6.36 -11.32 0.25
C GLU A 54 5.49 -11.77 -0.93
N LEU A 55 5.14 -10.84 -1.82
CA LEU A 55 4.36 -11.16 -3.02
C LEU A 55 5.10 -12.16 -3.91
N VAL A 56 6.41 -11.96 -4.10
CA VAL A 56 7.24 -12.88 -4.90
C VAL A 56 7.38 -14.22 -4.20
N GLU A 57 7.66 -14.26 -2.89
CA GLU A 57 7.77 -15.50 -2.12
C GLU A 57 6.52 -16.38 -2.24
N ARG A 58 5.32 -15.78 -2.25
CA ARG A 58 4.04 -16.50 -2.44
C ARG A 58 3.88 -17.12 -3.83
N THR A 59 4.61 -16.63 -4.83
CA THR A 59 4.57 -17.16 -6.21
C THR A 59 5.61 -18.24 -6.46
N LEU A 60 6.59 -18.39 -5.57
CA LEU A 60 7.59 -19.43 -5.70
C LEU A 60 6.97 -20.79 -5.34
N PRO A 61 7.39 -21.88 -6.01
CA PRO A 61 6.97 -23.23 -5.65
C PRO A 61 7.35 -23.54 -4.19
N ALA A 62 6.51 -24.31 -3.49
CA ALA A 62 6.91 -24.90 -2.23
C ALA A 62 8.01 -25.95 -2.50
N GLU A 63 9.16 -25.80 -1.86
CA GLU A 63 10.23 -26.82 -1.84
C GLU A 63 9.86 -28.01 -0.94
#